data_AF-A0A9X7DHE3-F1
#
_entry.id   AF-A0A9X7DHE3-F1
#
_cell.length_a   1.000
_cell.length_b   1.000
_cell.length_c   1.000
_cell.angle_alpha   90.00
_cell.angle_beta   90.00
_cell.angle_gamma   90.00
#
_symmetry.space_group_name_H-M   'P 1'
#
loop_
_entity.id
_entity.type
_entity.pdbx_description
1 polymer ?
#
loop_
_entity_poly.entity_id
_entity_poly.type
_entity_poly.pdbx_seq_one_letter_code
_entity_poly.pdbx_strand_id
1 'polypeptide(L)'
;MYTTSQVAEQLQLTNKKVLYFLKKGNLKVEKTHNGYLFTEEQIEQIKEIYEASMQTIEPKQNDTDHIDIIKELTQKLLKLEEKIETKANEVVSVQILEHRCEIEDLKKVVVKLENQVEQLNEQVTLLKADLEDQKKIITFKPKKRFAILSIFGV
;
A
#
# COMPACT_ATOMS: atom_id res chain seq x y z
N MET A 1 55.68 -18.17 34.88
CA MET A 1 54.24 -17.93 35.03
C MET A 1 53.92 -16.58 34.41
N TYR A 2 52.97 -16.53 33.48
CA TYR A 2 52.64 -15.36 32.67
C TYR A 2 51.19 -14.94 32.91
N THR A 3 50.91 -13.64 32.85
CA THR A 3 49.53 -13.11 32.94
C THR A 3 48.80 -13.21 31.60
N THR A 4 47.47 -13.15 31.61
CA THR A 4 46.67 -13.18 30.37
C THR A 4 47.12 -12.12 29.35
N SER A 5 47.46 -10.90 29.80
CA SER A 5 47.96 -9.83 28.93
C SER A 5 49.32 -10.14 28.32
N GLN A 6 50.25 -10.73 29.09
CA GLN A 6 51.56 -11.13 28.58
C GLN A 6 51.43 -12.25 27.55
N VAL A 7 50.55 -13.22 27.78
CA VAL A 7 50.26 -14.30 26.81
C VAL A 7 49.62 -13.75 25.54
N ALA A 8 48.71 -12.78 25.68
CA ALA A 8 48.07 -12.09 24.57
C ALA A 8 49.08 -11.34 23.70
N GLU A 9 50.03 -10.63 24.31
CA GLU A 9 51.13 -9.97 23.61
C GLU A 9 52.06 -10.98 22.92
N GLN A 10 52.46 -12.05 23.61
CA GLN A 10 53.35 -13.09 23.07
C GLN A 10 52.76 -13.83 21.87
N LEU A 11 51.46 -14.11 21.89
CA LEU A 11 50.75 -14.79 20.80
C LEU A 11 50.11 -13.83 19.79
N GLN A 12 50.27 -12.52 19.96
CA GLN A 12 49.61 -11.47 19.15
C GLN A 12 48.07 -11.66 19.07
N LEU A 13 47.47 -12.10 20.17
CA LEU A 13 46.04 -12.33 20.32
C LEU A 13 45.42 -11.29 21.25
N THR A 14 44.11 -11.11 21.17
CA THR A 14 43.38 -10.36 22.20
C THR A 14 43.21 -11.23 23.45
N ASN A 15 43.18 -10.61 24.64
CA ASN A 15 42.89 -11.30 25.92
C ASN A 15 41.65 -12.22 25.84
N LYS A 16 40.61 -11.77 25.12
CA LYS A 16 39.38 -12.55 24.89
C LYS A 16 39.65 -13.85 24.09
N LYS A 17 40.51 -13.80 23.07
CA LYS A 17 40.88 -14.97 22.26
C LYS A 17 41.74 -15.95 23.07
N VAL A 18 42.67 -15.45 23.88
CA VAL A 18 43.47 -16.29 24.78
C VAL A 18 42.56 -17.07 25.75
N LEU A 19 41.61 -16.39 26.40
CA LEU A 19 40.64 -17.05 27.29
C LEU A 19 39.66 -17.98 26.55
N TYR A 20 39.35 -17.68 25.29
CA TYR A 20 38.54 -18.56 24.46
C TYR A 20 39.26 -19.88 24.17
N PHE A 21 40.52 -19.82 23.75
CA PHE A 21 41.31 -21.03 23.45
C PHE A 21 41.70 -21.81 24.70
N LEU A 22 41.91 -21.12 25.83
CA LEU A 22 42.02 -21.74 27.15
C LEU A 22 40.80 -22.63 27.46
N LYS A 23 39.59 -22.10 27.28
CA LYS A 23 38.33 -22.84 27.50
C LYS A 23 38.16 -23.96 26.48
N LYS A 24 38.50 -23.71 25.21
CA LYS A 24 38.41 -24.70 24.13
C LYS A 24 39.33 -25.90 24.37
N GLY A 25 40.54 -25.67 24.89
CA GLY A 25 41.50 -26.70 25.27
C GLY A 25 41.25 -27.36 26.62
N ASN A 26 40.26 -26.89 27.38
CA ASN A 26 39.96 -27.34 28.75
C ASN A 26 41.21 -27.34 29.66
N LEU A 27 42.06 -26.31 29.52
CA LEU A 27 43.34 -26.21 30.21
C LEU A 27 43.15 -25.74 31.66
N LYS A 28 43.82 -26.41 32.59
CA LYS A 28 43.76 -26.07 34.02
C LYS A 28 44.81 -25.02 34.38
N VAL A 29 44.41 -23.75 34.37
CA VAL A 29 45.25 -22.62 34.80
C VAL A 29 45.02 -22.22 36.25
N GLU A 30 46.06 -21.68 36.88
CA GLU A 30 45.98 -21.09 38.21
C GLU A 30 45.23 -19.76 38.15
N LYS A 31 44.31 -19.56 39.10
CA LYS A 31 43.56 -18.31 39.26
C LYS A 31 44.13 -17.53 40.44
N THR A 32 44.58 -16.32 40.18
CA THR A 32 45.03 -15.36 41.19
C THR A 32 43.94 -14.28 41.38
N HIS A 33 44.06 -13.47 42.43
CA HIS A 33 43.14 -12.35 42.70
C HIS A 33 42.90 -11.43 41.49
N ASN A 34 43.91 -11.27 40.62
CA ASN A 34 43.86 -10.35 39.48
C ASN A 34 43.77 -11.07 38.10
N GLY A 35 43.45 -12.37 38.04
CA GLY A 35 43.24 -13.06 36.77
C GLY A 35 43.84 -14.45 36.69
N TYR A 36 44.26 -14.85 35.49
CA TYR A 36 44.79 -16.19 35.19
C TYR A 36 46.30 -16.15 35.01
N LEU A 37 46.99 -17.14 35.58
CA LEU A 37 48.41 -17.38 35.39
C LEU A 37 48.62 -18.62 34.50
N PHE A 38 49.55 -18.49 33.56
CA PHE A 38 49.85 -19.50 32.56
C PHE A 38 51.29 -19.99 32.69
N THR A 39 51.50 -21.30 32.57
CA THR A 39 52.82 -21.90 32.37
C THR A 39 53.22 -21.83 30.90
N GLU A 40 54.51 -22.00 30.60
CA GLU A 40 55.00 -22.06 29.21
C GLU A 40 54.30 -23.19 28.43
N GLU A 41 54.08 -24.34 29.08
CA GLU A 41 53.38 -25.48 28.48
C GLU A 41 51.94 -25.14 28.08
N GLN A 42 51.23 -24.35 28.89
CA GLN A 42 49.87 -23.92 28.58
C GLN A 42 49.83 -22.88 27.46
N ILE A 43 50.87 -22.05 27.34
CA ILE A 43 51.00 -21.09 26.24
C ILE A 43 51.18 -21.83 24.92
N GLU A 44 52.04 -22.86 24.89
CA GLU A 44 52.24 -23.67 23.68
C GLU A 44 50.97 -24.44 23.31
N GLN A 45 50.25 -25.01 24.29
CA GLN A 45 48.95 -25.65 24.04
C GLN A 45 47.92 -24.67 23.44
N ILE A 46 47.85 -23.44 23.95
CA ILE A 46 46.96 -22.40 23.39
C ILE A 46 47.36 -22.04 21.95
N LYS A 47 48.67 -21.97 21.68
CA LYS A 47 49.21 -21.69 20.35
C LYS A 47 48.91 -22.82 19.37
N GLU A 48 49.11 -24.08 19.75
CA GLU A 48 48.75 -25.25 18.93
C GLU A 48 47.25 -25.28 18.59
N ILE A 49 46.38 -25.03 19.58
CA ILE A 49 44.93 -24.97 19.36
C ILE A 49 44.55 -23.80 18.42
N TYR A 50 45.24 -22.67 18.55
CA TYR A 50 45.04 -21.52 17.68
C TYR A 50 45.47 -21.83 16.24
N GLU A 51 46.66 -22.37 16.04
CA GLU A 51 47.19 -22.75 14.71
C GLU A 51 46.32 -23.81 14.04
N ALA A 52 45.88 -24.83 14.78
CA ALA A 52 44.92 -25.82 14.30
C ALA A 52 43.57 -25.19 13.89
N SER A 53 43.13 -24.13 14.59
CA SER A 53 41.91 -23.40 14.23
C SER A 53 42.06 -22.51 13.00
N MET A 54 43.28 -22.12 12.64
CA MET A 54 43.58 -21.37 11.42
C MET A 54 43.75 -22.31 10.21
N GLN A 55 44.24 -23.53 10.41
CA GLN A 55 44.31 -24.55 9.36
C GLN A 55 42.94 -25.16 9.02
N THR A 56 42.00 -25.12 9.97
CA THR A 56 40.60 -25.57 9.79
C THR A 56 39.64 -24.43 9.42
N ILE A 57 40.13 -23.38 8.74
CA ILE A 57 39.25 -22.47 7.99
C ILE A 57 38.71 -23.27 6.78
N GLU A 58 37.88 -24.26 7.06
CA GLU A 58 36.80 -24.56 6.13
C GLU A 58 35.95 -23.29 6.03
N PRO A 59 35.50 -22.91 4.82
CA PRO A 59 34.54 -21.83 4.70
C PRO A 59 33.35 -22.22 5.56
N LYS A 60 32.97 -21.34 6.50
CA LYS A 60 31.78 -21.54 7.33
C LYS A 60 30.62 -21.91 6.40
N GLN A 61 30.18 -23.18 6.45
CA GLN A 61 29.06 -23.68 5.64
C GLN A 61 27.77 -22.85 5.82
N ASN A 62 27.68 -22.07 6.90
CA ASN A 62 26.57 -21.15 7.15
C ASN A 62 26.40 -20.06 6.08
N ASP A 63 27.47 -19.58 5.43
CA ASP A 63 27.34 -18.44 4.49
C ASP A 63 26.64 -18.85 3.18
N THR A 64 26.77 -20.13 2.77
CA THR A 64 26.13 -20.64 1.55
C THR A 64 24.62 -20.84 1.75
N ASP A 65 24.22 -21.42 2.89
CA ASP A 65 22.82 -21.60 3.27
C ASP A 65 22.08 -20.26 3.42
N HIS A 66 22.75 -19.24 3.99
CA HIS A 66 22.15 -17.91 4.11
C HIS A 66 21.96 -17.23 2.76
N ILE A 67 22.87 -17.41 1.81
CA ILE A 67 22.75 -16.84 0.45
C ILE A 67 21.56 -17.48 -0.30
N ASP A 68 21.37 -18.79 -0.18
CA ASP A 68 20.26 -19.48 -0.83
C ASP A 68 18.91 -19.10 -0.20
N ILE A 69 18.84 -18.96 1.12
CA ILE A 69 17.65 -18.45 1.81
C ILE A 69 17.32 -17.01 1.38
N ILE A 70 18.32 -16.13 1.29
CA ILE A 70 18.12 -14.74 0.82
C ILE A 70 17.64 -14.72 -0.63
N LYS A 71 18.18 -15.59 -1.48
CA LYS A 71 17.77 -15.70 -2.88
C LYS A 71 16.32 -16.20 -3.01
N GLU A 72 15.94 -17.20 -2.21
CA GLU A 72 14.57 -17.70 -2.17
C GLU A 72 13.59 -16.61 -1.67
N LEU A 73 13.95 -15.89 -0.59
CA LEU A 73 13.17 -14.76 -0.09
C LEU A 73 13.01 -13.66 -1.14
N THR A 74 14.09 -13.31 -1.84
CA THR A 74 14.06 -12.32 -2.91
C THR A 74 13.13 -12.76 -4.05
N GLN A 75 13.20 -14.02 -4.46
CA GLN A 75 12.27 -14.55 -5.48
C GLN A 75 10.82 -14.55 -5.02
N LYS A 76 10.55 -14.87 -3.75
CA LYS A 76 9.19 -14.80 -3.18
C LYS A 76 8.67 -13.37 -3.16
N LEU A 77 9.53 -12.41 -2.83
CA LEU A 77 9.19 -10.99 -2.77
C LEU A 77 8.82 -10.46 -4.17
N LEU A 78 9.65 -10.74 -5.18
CA LEU A 78 9.38 -10.37 -6.58
C LEU A 78 8.04 -10.96 -7.10
N LYS A 79 7.77 -12.24 -6.79
CA LYS A 79 6.48 -12.86 -7.15
C LYS A 79 5.30 -12.22 -6.42
N LEU A 80 5.51 -11.72 -5.21
CA LEU A 80 4.47 -11.02 -4.45
C LEU A 80 4.18 -9.65 -5.06
N GLU A 81 5.22 -8.91 -5.44
CA GLU A 81 5.11 -7.63 -6.15
C GLU A 81 4.34 -7.79 -7.45
N GLU A 82 4.70 -8.78 -8.29
CA GLU A 82 4.00 -9.07 -9.55
C GLU A 82 2.51 -9.39 -9.31
N LYS A 83 2.19 -10.18 -8.27
CA LYS A 83 0.80 -10.48 -7.91
C LYS A 83 0.03 -9.26 -7.42
N ILE A 84 0.67 -8.40 -6.63
CA ILE A 84 0.05 -7.17 -6.13
C ILE A 84 -0.23 -6.22 -7.29
N GLU A 85 0.75 -6.03 -8.19
CA GLU A 85 0.60 -5.20 -9.38
C GLU A 85 -0.52 -5.74 -10.29
N THR A 86 -0.52 -7.05 -10.53
CA THR A 86 -1.59 -7.71 -11.31
C THR A 86 -2.94 -7.51 -10.66
N LYS A 87 -3.05 -7.69 -9.33
CA LYS A 87 -4.32 -7.54 -8.62
C LYS A 87 -4.81 -6.11 -8.60
N ALA A 88 -3.91 -5.14 -8.44
CA ALA A 88 -4.24 -3.72 -8.55
C ALA A 88 -4.80 -3.42 -9.95
N ASN A 89 -4.15 -3.92 -11.01
CA ASN A 89 -4.61 -3.73 -12.39
C ASN A 89 -5.97 -4.41 -12.66
N GLU A 90 -6.19 -5.62 -12.15
CA GLU A 90 -7.48 -6.31 -12.29
C GLU A 90 -8.62 -5.55 -11.61
N VAL A 91 -8.44 -5.16 -10.34
CA VAL A 91 -9.48 -4.46 -9.57
C VAL A 91 -9.79 -3.11 -10.18
N VAL A 92 -8.77 -2.36 -10.60
CA VAL A 92 -8.95 -1.07 -11.27
C VAL A 92 -9.67 -1.22 -12.61
N SER A 93 -9.35 -2.26 -13.38
CA SER A 93 -10.03 -2.53 -14.66
C SER A 93 -11.51 -2.81 -14.47
N VAL A 94 -11.88 -3.62 -13.47
CA VAL A 94 -13.28 -3.90 -13.13
C VAL A 94 -13.98 -2.62 -12.67
N GLN A 95 -13.39 -1.84 -11.78
CA GLN A 95 -13.97 -0.60 -11.28
C GLN A 95 -14.20 0.45 -12.38
N ILE A 96 -13.27 0.57 -13.33
CA ILE A 96 -13.45 1.48 -14.47
C ILE A 96 -14.62 1.04 -15.35
N LEU A 97 -14.78 -0.26 -15.59
CA LEU A 97 -15.89 -0.79 -16.37
C LEU A 97 -17.23 -0.56 -15.66
N GLU A 98 -17.29 -0.80 -14.35
CA GLU A 98 -18.47 -0.52 -13.52
C GLU A 98 -18.84 0.96 -13.56
N HIS A 99 -17.88 1.86 -13.31
CA HIS A 99 -18.12 3.30 -13.38
C HIS A 99 -18.59 3.76 -14.78
N ARG A 100 -18.07 3.16 -15.86
CA ARG A 100 -18.56 3.45 -17.22
C ARG A 100 -20.02 3.04 -17.38
N CYS A 101 -20.41 1.87 -16.87
CA CYS A 101 -21.79 1.42 -16.89
C CYS A 101 -22.70 2.36 -16.08
N GLU A 102 -22.29 2.75 -14.87
CA GLU A 102 -23.03 3.70 -14.04
C GLU A 102 -23.22 5.06 -14.73
N ILE A 103 -22.17 5.59 -15.38
CA ILE A 103 -22.25 6.84 -16.15
C ILE A 103 -23.22 6.71 -17.32
N GLU A 104 -23.22 5.58 -18.04
CA GLU A 104 -24.17 5.34 -19.13
C GLU A 104 -25.61 5.29 -18.65
N ASP A 105 -25.86 4.66 -17.50
CA ASP A 105 -27.19 4.60 -16.91
C ASP A 105 -27.65 5.97 -16.40
N LEU A 106 -26.77 6.73 -15.75
CA LEU A 106 -27.05 8.13 -15.38
C LEU A 106 -27.37 8.97 -16.61
N LYS A 107 -26.63 8.80 -17.71
CA LYS A 107 -26.91 9.51 -18.97
C LYS A 107 -28.29 9.18 -19.53
N LYS A 108 -28.73 7.92 -19.47
CA LYS A 108 -30.10 7.53 -19.87
C LYS A 108 -31.15 8.24 -19.01
N VAL A 109 -30.92 8.34 -17.70
CA VAL A 109 -31.82 9.05 -16.78
C VAL A 109 -31.87 10.54 -17.11
N VAL A 110 -30.72 11.17 -17.37
CA VAL A 110 -30.63 12.59 -17.77
C VAL A 110 -31.43 12.83 -19.04
N VAL A 111 -31.23 12.03 -20.09
CA VAL A 111 -31.98 12.16 -21.35
C VAL A 111 -33.49 12.01 -21.13
N LYS A 112 -33.90 11.08 -20.27
CA LYS A 112 -35.33 10.91 -19.93
C LYS A 112 -35.90 12.14 -19.23
N LEU A 113 -35.16 12.73 -18.29
CA LEU A 113 -35.57 13.94 -17.59
C LEU A 113 -35.62 15.15 -18.53
N GLU A 114 -34.63 15.30 -19.42
CA GLU A 114 -34.61 16.35 -20.44
C GLU A 114 -35.86 16.28 -21.33
N ASN A 115 -36.21 15.10 -21.83
CA ASN A 115 -37.43 14.90 -22.63
C ASN A 115 -38.71 15.23 -21.84
N GLN A 116 -38.77 14.87 -20.56
CA GLN A 116 -39.94 15.20 -19.72
C GLN A 116 -40.07 16.71 -19.50
N VAL A 117 -38.96 17.41 -19.29
CA VAL A 117 -38.93 18.88 -19.16
C VAL A 117 -39.38 19.55 -20.45
N GLU A 118 -38.92 19.05 -21.61
CA GLU A 118 -39.33 19.57 -22.91
C GLU A 118 -40.85 19.42 -23.12
N GLN A 119 -41.41 18.23 -22.88
CA GLN A 119 -42.85 17.99 -22.97
C GLN A 119 -43.68 18.87 -22.03
N LEU A 120 -43.20 19.09 -20.79
CA LEU A 120 -43.88 19.99 -19.85
C LEU A 120 -43.84 21.44 -20.33
N ASN A 121 -42.72 21.90 -20.87
CA ASN A 121 -42.59 23.25 -21.41
C ASN A 121 -43.50 23.48 -22.61
N GLU A 122 -43.64 22.48 -23.50
CA GLU A 122 -44.59 22.52 -24.61
C GLU A 122 -46.03 22.64 -24.10
N GLN A 123 -46.43 21.79 -23.15
CA GLN A 123 -47.77 21.84 -22.55
C GLN A 123 -48.07 23.18 -21.89
N VAL A 124 -47.12 23.73 -21.12
CA VAL A 124 -47.26 25.04 -20.50
C VAL A 124 -47.42 26.14 -21.55
N THR A 125 -46.71 26.04 -22.68
CA THR A 125 -46.82 27.02 -23.77
C THR A 125 -48.19 26.97 -24.42
N LEU A 126 -48.72 25.78 -24.70
CA LEU A 126 -50.08 25.59 -25.23
C LEU A 126 -51.14 26.14 -24.27
N LEU A 127 -51.06 25.78 -22.99
CA LEU A 127 -52.00 26.27 -21.97
C LEU A 127 -51.97 27.80 -21.81
N LYS A 128 -50.79 28.42 -21.94
CA LYS A 128 -50.66 29.88 -21.93
C LYS A 128 -51.34 30.51 -23.14
N ALA A 129 -51.18 29.94 -24.34
CA ALA A 129 -51.84 30.41 -25.55
C ALA A 129 -53.37 30.32 -25.43
N ASP A 130 -53.89 29.18 -24.96
CA ASP A 130 -55.32 28.99 -24.70
C ASP A 130 -55.86 30.00 -23.69
N LEU A 131 -55.11 30.29 -22.62
CA LEU A 131 -55.48 31.28 -21.62
C LEU A 131 -55.54 32.70 -22.20
N GLU A 132 -54.60 33.06 -23.09
CA GLU A 132 -54.61 34.35 -23.79
C GLU A 132 -55.81 34.49 -24.72
N ASP A 133 -56.17 33.43 -25.44
CA ASP A 133 -57.33 33.44 -26.33
C ASP A 133 -58.64 33.52 -25.56
N GLN A 134 -58.77 32.82 -24.42
CA GLN A 134 -59.91 33.00 -23.52
C GLN A 134 -60.00 34.43 -22.97
N LYS A 135 -58.87 35.07 -22.61
CA LYS A 135 -58.85 36.47 -22.18
C LYS A 135 -59.33 37.42 -23.27
N LYS A 136 -58.97 37.21 -24.54
CA LYS A 136 -59.44 38.01 -25.69
C LYS A 136 -60.95 37.89 -25.90
N ILE A 137 -61.52 36.70 -25.69
CA ILE A 137 -62.97 36.48 -25.81
C ILE A 137 -63.73 37.23 -24.70
N ILE A 138 -63.22 37.24 -23.46
CA ILE A 138 -63.85 37.94 -22.33
C ILE A 138 -63.76 39.47 -22.48
N THR A 139 -62.68 40.00 -23.07
CA THR A 139 -62.54 41.45 -23.31
C THR A 139 -63.41 41.94 -24.48
N PHE A 140 -63.84 41.04 -25.37
CA PHE A 140 -64.80 41.35 -26.43
C PHE A 140 -66.24 41.45 -25.86
N LYS A 141 -66.52 42.52 -25.11
CA LYS A 141 -67.90 42.81 -24.68
C LYS A 141 -68.78 43.06 -25.91
N PRO A 142 -69.92 42.35 -26.07
CA PRO A 142 -70.83 42.62 -27.18
C PRO A 142 -71.38 44.04 -27.07
N LYS A 143 -71.24 44.84 -28.14
CA LYS A 143 -71.87 46.17 -28.23
C LYS A 143 -73.39 46.01 -28.05
N LYS A 144 -73.94 46.61 -26.98
CA LYS A 144 -75.39 46.68 -26.74
C LYS A 144 -76.04 47.34 -27.96
N ARG A 145 -76.80 46.57 -28.73
CA ARG A 145 -77.64 47.10 -29.81
C ARG A 145 -78.86 47.71 -29.13
N PHE A 146 -79.00 49.04 -29.19
CA PHE A 146 -80.22 49.72 -28.74
C PHE A 146 -81.37 49.22 -29.61
N ALA A 147 -82.34 48.54 -29.00
CA ALA A 147 -83.58 48.20 -29.66
C ALA A 147 -84.34 49.49 -29.94
N ILE A 148 -84.67 49.72 -31.22
CA ILE A 148 -85.59 50.77 -31.64
C ILE A 148 -86.97 50.39 -31.07
N LEU A 149 -87.33 50.95 -29.90
CA LEU A 149 -88.72 51.15 -29.56
C LEU A 149 -89.21 52.32 -30.41
N SER A 150 -90.20 52.09 -31.30
CA SER A 150 -91.29 53.01 -31.67
C SER A 150 -91.95 52.54 -32.97
N ILE A 151 -92.84 51.56 -32.88
CA ILE A 151 -93.93 51.39 -33.84
C ILE A 151 -95.14 51.04 -32.98
N PHE A 152 -95.83 52.07 -32.51
CA PHE A 152 -97.26 52.16 -32.20
C PHE A 152 -97.46 53.48 -31.41
N GLY A 153 -97.99 54.49 -32.10
CA GLY A 153 -98.26 55.80 -31.53
C GLY A 153 -98.90 56.76 -32.54
N VAL A 154 -100.22 56.59 -32.71
CA VAL A 154 -101.22 57.40 -33.45
C VAL A 154 -101.19 57.32 -34.97
#